data_AF-A0A3Q7TMA3-F1
#
_entry.id   AF-A0A3Q7TMA3-F1
#
_cell.length_a   1.000
_cell.length_b   1.000
_cell.length_c   1.000
_cell.angle_alpha   90.00
_cell.angle_beta   90.00
_cell.angle_gamma   90.00
#
_symmetry.space_group_name_H-M   'P 1'
#
loop_
_entity.id
_entity.type
_entity.pdbx_description
1 polymer ?
#
loop_
_entity_poly.entity_id
_entity_poly.type
_entity_poly.pdbx_seq_one_letter_code
_entity_poly.pdbx_strand_id
1 'polypeptide(L)' 'MLLSQNKGGQAFIVGNQISFVDYNLLDLLWIHQLLTPSCLDSFPLLSAYVAHLSARLKLKAFLASPEHVNRPINGNGKQ' A
#
# COMPACT_ATOMS: atom_id res chain seq x y z
N MET A 1 -0.07 5.22 16.25
CA MET A 1 0.15 5.53 14.81
C MET A 1 -1.07 6.28 14.30
N LEU A 2 -0.95 7.25 13.38
CA LEU A 2 -2.08 8.05 12.89
C LEU A 2 -3.25 7.18 12.40
N LEU A 3 -2.94 6.09 11.69
CA LEU A 3 -3.92 5.12 11.22
C LEU A 3 -4.77 4.50 12.34
N SER A 4 -4.19 4.20 13.51
CA SER A 4 -4.94 3.59 14.62
C SER A 4 -5.98 4.54 15.21
N GLN A 5 -5.81 5.86 15.01
CA GLN A 5 -6.75 6.89 15.45
C GLN A 5 -7.94 7.03 14.48
N ASN A 6 -7.81 6.58 13.23
CA ASN A 6 -8.87 6.68 12.22
C ASN A 6 -9.68 5.38 12.15
N LYS A 7 -10.73 5.31 12.98
CA LYS A 7 -11.63 4.14 13.08
C LYS A 7 -10.88 2.82 13.32
N GLY A 8 -9.86 2.85 14.19
CA GLY A 8 -9.06 1.66 14.48
C GLY A 8 -8.29 1.11 13.28
N GLY A 9 -7.95 1.95 12.31
CA GLY A 9 -7.25 1.56 11.07
C GLY A 9 -8.15 1.03 9.96
N GLN A 10 -9.47 1.05 10.12
CA GLN A 10 -10.41 0.64 9.06
C GLN A 10 -10.68 1.72 8.01
N ALA A 11 -10.28 2.97 8.27
CA ALA A 11 -10.45 4.09 7.35
C ALA A 11 -9.18 4.33 6.52
N PHE A 12 -8.80 5.60 6.36
CA PHE A 12 -7.62 6.06 5.62
C PHE A 12 -6.56 6.58 6.59
N ILE A 13 -5.36 6.89 6.07
CA ILE A 13 -4.27 7.39 6.92
C ILE A 13 -4.63 8.72 7.61
N VAL A 14 -5.48 9.54 6.98
CA VAL A 14 -6.07 10.76 7.56
C VAL A 14 -7.57 10.77 7.31
N GLY A 15 -8.38 10.73 8.38
CA GLY A 15 -9.83 10.88 8.28
C GLY A 15 -10.55 9.69 7.63
N ASN A 16 -11.69 9.98 6.99
CA ASN A 16 -12.61 8.98 6.43
C ASN A 16 -12.69 8.98 4.90
N GLN A 17 -11.93 9.83 4.22
CA GLN A 17 -11.86 9.91 2.77
C GLN A 17 -10.44 9.63 2.30
N ILE A 18 -10.34 8.95 1.15
CA ILE A 18 -9.05 8.66 0.54
C ILE A 18 -8.39 9.96 0.07
N SER A 19 -7.08 10.06 0.21
CA SER A 19 -6.27 11.20 -0.20
C SER A 19 -5.05 10.74 -1.00
N PHE A 20 -4.30 11.69 -1.56
CA PHE A 20 -3.03 11.38 -2.24
C PHE A 20 -2.00 10.73 -1.31
N VAL A 21 -2.07 11.01 0.00
CA VAL A 21 -1.15 10.47 1.01
C VAL A 21 -1.33 8.96 1.14
N ASP A 22 -2.55 8.45 0.96
CA ASP A 22 -2.83 7.02 1.02
C ASP A 22 -2.14 6.25 -0.11
N TYR A 23 -2.12 6.82 -1.32
CA TYR A 23 -1.44 6.19 -2.46
C TYR A 23 0.08 6.23 -2.30
N ASN A 24 0.65 7.35 -1.82
CA ASN A 24 2.08 7.45 -1.54
C ASN A 24 2.51 6.45 -0.45
N LEU A 25 1.72 6.33 0.62
CA LEU A 25 2.02 5.37 1.70
C LEU A 25 1.90 3.93 1.21
N LEU A 26 0.87 3.62 0.41
CA LEU A 26 0.70 2.28 -0.17
C LEU A 26 1.89 1.88 -1.03
N ASP A 27 2.34 2.76 -1.92
CA ASP A 27 3.51 2.53 -2.79
C ASP A 27 4.78 2.29 -1.95
N LEU A 28 5.01 3.15 -0.95
CA LEU A 28 6.13 3.00 -0.01
C LEU A 28 6.11 1.64 0.69
N LEU A 29 4.95 1.22 1.23
CA LEU A 29 4.81 -0.05 1.94
C LEU A 29 5.03 -1.25 1.01
N TRP A 30 4.53 -1.22 -0.21
CA TRP A 30 4.75 -2.29 -1.18
C TRP A 30 6.22 -2.45 -1.55
N ILE A 31 6.92 -1.36 -1.83
CA ILE A 31 8.36 -1.43 -2.15
C ILE A 31 9.12 -2.03 -0.97
N HIS A 32 8.78 -1.67 0.28
CA HIS A 32 9.39 -2.27 1.46
C HIS A 32 9.03 -3.75 1.64
N GLN A 33 7.81 -4.16 1.31
CA GLN A 33 7.44 -5.59 1.32
C GLN A 33 8.17 -6.37 0.23
N LEU A 34 8.42 -5.78 -0.93
CA LEU A 34 9.23 -6.46 -1.95
C LEU A 34 10.69 -6.59 -1.52
N LEU A 35 11.24 -5.52 -0.92
CA LEU A 35 12.60 -5.52 -0.38
C LEU A 35 12.76 -6.48 0.80
N THR A 36 11.73 -6.62 1.64
CA THR A 36 11.71 -7.53 2.79
C THR A 36 10.28 -8.03 3.03
N PRO A 37 9.93 -9.25 2.57
CA PRO A 37 8.56 -9.78 2.58
C PRO A 37 7.85 -9.76 3.94
N SER A 38 8.57 -9.97 5.03
CA SER A 38 8.03 -10.02 6.40
C SER A 38 8.01 -8.67 7.12
N CYS A 39 8.37 -7.56 6.46
CA CYS A 39 8.55 -6.27 7.14
C CYS A 39 7.26 -5.72 7.78
N LEU A 40 6.09 -6.18 7.35
CA LEU A 40 4.79 -5.79 7.94
C LEU A 40 4.21 -6.82 8.93
N ASP A 41 4.85 -7.97 9.16
CA ASP A 41 4.30 -9.03 10.02
C ASP A 41 4.07 -8.55 11.46
N SER A 42 4.94 -7.66 11.95
CA SER A 42 4.82 -7.04 13.27
C SER A 42 3.87 -5.83 13.31
N PHE A 43 3.27 -5.45 12.19
CA PHE A 43 2.45 -4.24 12.02
C PHE A 43 1.08 -4.58 11.45
N PRO A 44 0.20 -5.26 12.19
CA PRO A 44 -1.07 -5.77 11.68
C PRO A 44 -1.99 -4.69 11.10
N LEU A 45 -1.95 -3.46 11.63
CA LEU A 45 -2.71 -2.33 11.08
C LEU A 45 -2.20 -1.90 9.70
N LEU A 46 -0.88 -1.92 9.47
CA LEU A 46 -0.31 -1.60 8.15
C LEU A 46 -0.62 -2.72 7.15
N SER A 47 -0.50 -3.98 7.57
CA SER A 47 -0.87 -5.13 6.72
C SER A 47 -2.33 -5.08 6.29
N ALA A 48 -3.25 -4.82 7.24
CA ALA A 48 -4.66 -4.66 6.94
C ALA A 48 -4.94 -3.46 6.03
N TYR A 49 -4.23 -2.35 6.22
CA TYR A 49 -4.36 -1.14 5.41
C TYR A 49 -3.92 -1.35 3.96
N VAL A 50 -2.77 -2.01 3.75
CA VAL A 50 -2.31 -2.42 2.41
C VAL A 50 -3.36 -3.30 1.75
N ALA A 51 -3.85 -4.33 2.42
CA ALA A 51 -4.87 -5.23 1.87
C ALA A 51 -6.16 -4.48 1.52
N HIS A 52 -6.63 -3.57 2.38
CA HIS A 52 -7.82 -2.76 2.17
C HIS A 52 -7.70 -1.87 0.93
N LEU A 53 -6.61 -1.10 0.80
CA LEU A 53 -6.42 -0.24 -0.37
C LEU A 53 -6.24 -1.03 -1.66
N SER A 54 -5.45 -2.10 -1.63
CA SER A 54 -5.18 -2.97 -2.78
C SER A 54 -6.45 -3.61 -3.35
N ALA A 55 -7.46 -3.85 -2.51
CA ALA A 55 -8.73 -4.45 -2.92
C ALA A 55 -9.66 -3.50 -3.69
N ARG A 56 -9.39 -2.19 -3.72
CA ARG A 56 -10.23 -1.20 -4.41
C ARG A 56 -10.24 -1.47 -5.91
N LEU A 57 -11.43 -1.68 -6.50
CA LEU A 57 -11.60 -2.23 -7.86
C LEU A 57 -10.70 -1.59 -8.94
N LYS A 58 -10.70 -0.25 -9.05
CA LYS A 58 -9.89 0.45 -10.06
C LYS A 58 -8.39 0.33 -9.81
N LEU A 59 -7.98 0.35 -8.55
CA LEU A 59 -6.59 0.18 -8.17
C LEU A 59 -6.15 -1.26 -8.41
N LYS A 60 -6.93 -2.25 -7.94
CA LYS A 60 -6.69 -3.67 -8.22
C LYS A 60 -6.54 -3.96 -9.70
N ALA A 61 -7.39 -3.37 -10.54
CA ALA A 61 -7.30 -3.50 -11.99
C ALA A 61 -6.01 -2.90 -12.55
N PHE A 62 -5.60 -1.70 -12.09
CA PHE A 62 -4.34 -1.08 -12.49
C PHE A 62 -3.11 -1.90 -12.05
N LEU A 63 -3.09 -2.40 -10.81
CA LEU A 63 -1.97 -3.21 -10.31
C LEU A 63 -1.80 -4.52 -11.07
N ALA A 64 -2.89 -5.06 -11.62
CA ALA A 64 -2.86 -6.25 -12.45
C ALA A 64 -2.57 -5.95 -13.93
N SER A 65 -2.50 -4.68 -14.33
CA SER A 65 -2.37 -4.29 -15.72
C SER A 65 -0.92 -4.41 -16.22
N PRO A 66 -0.70 -4.69 -17.53
CA PRO A 66 0.64 -4.76 -18.12
C PRO A 66 1.48 -3.50 -17.88
N GLU A 67 0.86 -2.33 -17.85
CA GLU A 67 1.52 -1.04 -17.63
C GLU A 67 2.16 -0.94 -16.26
N HIS A 68 1.59 -1.62 -15.25
CA HIS A 68 2.17 -1.69 -13.91
C HIS A 68 3.13 -2.87 -13.78
N VAL A 69 2.69 -4.10 -14.10
CA VAL A 69 3.47 -5.31 -13.80
C VAL A 69 4.74 -5.46 -14.65
N ASN A 70 4.77 -4.88 -15.86
CA ASN A 70 5.96 -4.94 -16.73
C ASN A 70 6.95 -3.81 -16.44
N ARG A 71 6.62 -2.88 -15.54
CA ARG A 71 7.50 -1.77 -15.20
C ARG A 71 8.39 -2.18 -14.01
N PRO A 72 9.72 -2.11 -14.13
CA PRO A 72 10.58 -2.34 -12.98
C PRO A 72 10.35 -1.24 -11.93
N ILE A 73 10.50 -1.59 -10.66
CA ILE A 73 10.39 -0.61 -9.57
C ILE A 73 11.48 0.45 -9.69
N ASN A 74 12.73 0.03 -9.91
CA ASN A 74 13.86 0.94 -10.06
C ASN A 74 14.55 0.77 -11.43
N GLY A 75 15.15 1.84 -11.94
CA GLY A 75 15.87 1.83 -13.23
C GLY A 75 17.22 1.10 -13.21
N ASN A 76 17.69 0.64 -12.04
CA ASN A 76 18.99 -0.01 -11.87
C ASN A 76 18.91 -1.53 -11.71
N GLY A 77 17.73 -2.13 -11.93
CA GLY A 77 17.51 -3.57 -11.79
C GLY A 77 17.52 -4.10 -10.35
N LYS A 78 17.57 -3.21 -9.34
CA LYS A 78 17.45 -3.57 -7.92
C LYS A 78 16.02 -3.30 -7.46
N GLN A 79 15.59 -3.97 -6.41
CA GLN A 79 14.28 -3.81 -5.79
C GLN A 79 14.35 -4.12 -4.31
#